data_AF-L0HNF3-F1
#
_entry.id   AF-L0HNF3-F1
#
_cell.length_a   1.000
_cell.length_b   1.000
_cell.length_c   1.000
_cell.angle_alpha   90.00
_cell.angle_beta   90.00
_cell.angle_gamma   90.00
#
_symmetry.space_group_name_H-M   'P 1'
#
loop_
_entity.id
_entity.type
_entity.pdbx_description
1 polymer ?
#
loop_
_entity_poly.entity_id
_entity_poly.type
_entity_poly.pdbx_seq_one_letter_code
_entity_poly.pdbx_strand_id
1 'polypeptide(L)'
;IKCGDLFENSVVDEFNECAVSRKKCVPMKSDVGEFTAPNPDILVQNFNIADFTGKWFISSGLNPSFDTFDCQLHEFHTEDNKLVGNLSWRVKTPDAGFLTRSTQQRFVQDPKYPGILYNHDNEYLHYQDDW
;
A
#
# COMPACT_ATOMS: atom_id res chain seq x y z
N ILE A 1 13.38 0.82 5.14
CA ILE A 1 12.65 1.21 3.91
C ILE A 1 13.50 2.19 3.09
N LYS A 2 13.84 3.39 3.58
CA LYS A 2 14.65 4.39 2.85
C LYS A 2 15.90 3.89 2.09
N CYS A 3 16.67 2.95 2.65
CA CYS A 3 17.83 2.41 1.92
C CYS A 3 17.43 1.50 0.75
N GLY A 4 16.39 0.68 0.88
CA GLY A 4 15.93 -0.21 -0.19
C GLY A 4 15.32 0.56 -1.36
N ASP A 5 14.72 1.72 -1.08
CA ASP A 5 14.12 2.57 -2.12
C ASP A 5 15.17 3.08 -3.13
N LEU A 6 16.42 3.28 -2.68
CA LEU A 6 17.52 3.87 -3.45
C LEU A 6 18.39 2.86 -4.22
N PHE A 7 18.30 1.57 -3.92
CA PHE A 7 19.12 0.54 -4.53
C PHE A 7 18.22 -0.51 -5.20
N GLU A 8 17.74 -0.22 -6.40
CA GLU A 8 17.06 -1.20 -7.26
C GLU A 8 18.11 -2.10 -7.93
N ASN A 9 18.21 -3.34 -7.47
CA ASN A 9 18.85 -4.40 -8.24
C ASN A 9 18.24 -5.76 -7.85
N SER A 10 18.48 -6.77 -8.69
CA SER A 10 17.98 -8.13 -8.47
C SER A 10 18.41 -8.73 -7.13
N VAL A 11 19.55 -8.30 -6.58
CA VAL A 11 20.06 -8.78 -5.29
C VAL A 11 19.18 -8.29 -4.13
N VAL A 12 18.71 -7.04 -4.18
CA VAL A 12 17.79 -6.49 -3.17
C VAL A 12 16.42 -7.15 -3.26
N ASP A 13 15.94 -7.44 -4.47
CA ASP A 13 14.67 -8.15 -4.67
C ASP A 13 14.73 -9.59 -4.15
N GLU A 14 15.79 -10.34 -4.48
CA GLU A 14 16.02 -11.69 -3.94
C GLU A 14 16.13 -11.69 -2.41
N PHE A 15 16.79 -10.67 -1.84
CA PHE A 15 16.87 -10.51 -0.39
C PHE A 15 15.49 -10.26 0.22
N ASN A 16 14.70 -9.35 -0.33
CA ASN A 16 13.36 -9.02 0.17
C ASN A 16 12.41 -10.22 0.03
N GLU A 17 12.47 -10.94 -1.08
CA GLU A 17 11.68 -12.16 -1.27
C GLU A 17 12.07 -13.22 -0.22
N CYS A 18 13.36 -13.51 -0.07
CA CYS A 18 13.83 -14.55 0.84
C CYS A 18 13.67 -14.16 2.31
N ALA A 19 14.33 -13.09 2.74
CA ALA A 19 14.45 -12.73 4.15
C ALA A 19 13.18 -12.09 4.70
N VAL A 20 12.53 -11.21 3.93
CA VAL A 20 11.38 -10.44 4.41
C VAL A 20 10.07 -11.20 4.16
N SER A 21 9.90 -11.79 2.97
CA SER A 21 8.61 -12.35 2.55
C SER A 21 8.47 -13.83 2.92
N ARG A 22 9.44 -14.68 2.56
CA ARG A 22 9.38 -16.14 2.79
C ARG A 22 9.84 -16.57 4.19
N LYS A 23 10.97 -16.03 4.67
CA LYS A 23 11.57 -16.42 5.96
C LYS A 23 11.15 -15.55 7.15
N LYS A 24 10.52 -14.40 6.89
CA LYS A 24 10.04 -13.45 7.90
C LYS A 24 11.14 -13.06 8.93
N CYS A 25 12.39 -12.95 8.48
CA CYS A 25 13.55 -12.62 9.31
C CYS A 25 13.57 -11.17 9.78
N VAL A 26 12.91 -10.27 9.05
CA VAL A 26 12.70 -8.89 9.46
C VAL A 26 11.33 -8.83 10.14
N PRO A 27 11.23 -8.39 11.40
CA PRO A 27 9.94 -8.27 12.06
C PRO A 27 9.16 -7.06 11.52
N MET A 28 7.84 -7.17 11.49
CA MET A 28 6.98 -6.02 11.23
C MET A 28 7.18 -4.97 12.31
N LYS A 29 7.25 -3.70 11.92
CA LYS A 29 7.30 -2.62 12.90
C LYS A 29 5.99 -2.65 13.68
N SER A 30 6.07 -2.74 15.00
CA SER A 30 4.88 -2.66 15.86
C SER A 30 4.18 -1.34 15.63
N ASP A 31 2.85 -1.39 15.58
CA ASP A 31 2.04 -0.18 15.69
C ASP A 31 2.35 0.50 17.03
N VAL A 32 2.54 1.81 16.97
CA VAL A 32 2.80 2.67 18.14
C VAL A 32 1.52 3.33 18.66
N GLY A 33 0.37 3.04 18.04
CA GLY A 33 -0.96 3.49 18.48
C GLY A 33 -1.29 4.93 18.12
N GLU A 34 -0.51 5.54 17.22
CA GLU A 34 -0.71 6.93 16.79
C GLU A 34 -1.94 7.09 15.89
N PHE A 35 -2.29 6.03 15.15
CA PHE A 35 -3.44 6.00 14.24
C PHE A 35 -4.43 4.91 14.70
N THR A 36 -5.29 5.24 15.66
CA THR A 36 -6.29 4.30 16.18
C THR A 36 -7.40 4.04 15.16
N ALA A 37 -7.97 2.83 15.16
CA ALA A 37 -9.13 2.51 14.35
C ALA A 37 -10.28 3.52 14.58
N PRO A 38 -10.87 4.09 13.51
CA PRO A 38 -11.96 5.05 13.63
C PRO A 38 -13.24 4.37 14.15
N ASN A 39 -14.16 5.17 14.73
CA ASN A 39 -15.48 4.67 15.08
C ASN A 39 -16.25 4.29 13.77
N PRO A 40 -16.79 3.06 13.63
CA PRO A 40 -17.55 2.68 12.44
C PRO A 40 -18.73 3.59 12.10
N ASP A 41 -19.32 4.27 13.09
CA ASP A 41 -20.46 5.17 12.89
C ASP A 41 -20.12 6.42 12.07
N ILE A 42 -18.84 6.80 11.98
CA ILE A 42 -18.38 7.96 11.19
C ILE A 42 -17.91 7.57 9.78
N LEU A 43 -17.87 6.27 9.48
CA LEU A 43 -17.47 5.76 8.17
C LEU A 43 -18.62 5.86 7.16
N VAL A 44 -18.28 5.76 5.89
CA VAL A 44 -19.29 5.68 4.83
C VAL A 44 -20.13 4.42 4.99
N GLN A 45 -21.44 4.57 5.05
CA GLN A 45 -22.37 3.47 5.36
C GLN A 45 -22.71 2.61 4.12
N ASN A 46 -22.59 3.19 2.93
CA ASN A 46 -22.80 2.48 1.66
C ASN A 46 -21.64 2.80 0.73
N PHE A 47 -20.93 1.78 0.29
CA PHE A 47 -19.77 1.93 -0.57
C PHE A 47 -19.66 0.75 -1.51
N ASN A 48 -19.59 1.03 -2.81
CA ASN A 48 -19.43 0.02 -3.84
C ASN A 48 -17.99 0.06 -4.34
N ILE A 49 -17.23 -1.01 -4.11
CA ILE A 49 -15.82 -1.10 -4.54
C ILE A 49 -15.64 -0.97 -6.06
N ALA A 50 -16.69 -1.21 -6.86
CA ALA A 50 -16.64 -0.99 -8.30
C ALA A 50 -16.44 0.48 -8.68
N ASP A 51 -16.88 1.42 -7.83
CA ASP A 51 -16.74 2.86 -8.06
C ASP A 51 -15.27 3.32 -8.02
N PHE A 52 -14.38 2.51 -7.41
CA PHE A 52 -12.94 2.75 -7.44
C PHE A 52 -12.29 2.41 -8.77
N THR A 53 -12.96 1.70 -9.69
CA THR A 53 -12.34 1.24 -10.94
C THR A 53 -11.86 2.42 -11.78
N GLY A 54 -10.59 2.39 -12.19
CA GLY A 54 -9.97 3.42 -13.02
C GLY A 54 -8.74 4.04 -12.37
N LYS A 55 -8.36 5.23 -12.86
CA LYS A 55 -7.14 5.94 -12.48
C LYS A 55 -7.43 7.00 -11.43
N TRP A 56 -6.71 6.93 -10.31
CA TRP A 56 -6.83 7.86 -9.18
C TRP A 56 -5.47 8.45 -8.84
N PHE A 57 -5.49 9.69 -8.38
CA PHE A 57 -4.29 10.41 -7.95
C PHE A 57 -4.41 10.74 -6.47
N ILE A 58 -3.39 10.38 -5.67
CA ILE A 58 -3.29 10.89 -4.30
C ILE A 58 -2.76 12.31 -4.39
N SER A 59 -3.61 13.29 -4.08
CA SER A 59 -3.28 14.72 -4.14
C SER A 59 -2.91 15.32 -2.77
N SER A 60 -3.17 14.59 -1.68
CA SER A 60 -2.86 14.98 -0.31
C SER A 60 -2.77 13.74 0.56
N GLY A 61 -1.90 13.76 1.56
CA GLY A 61 -1.81 12.71 2.57
C GLY A 61 -1.43 13.27 3.93
N LEU A 62 -1.70 12.48 4.97
CA LEU A 62 -1.57 12.86 6.37
C LEU A 62 -0.19 12.52 6.94
N ASN A 63 0.41 11.40 6.53
CA ASN A 63 1.67 10.90 7.05
C ASN A 63 2.82 11.17 6.05
N PRO A 64 3.72 12.13 6.35
CA PRO A 64 4.80 12.48 5.43
C PRO A 64 5.79 11.34 5.19
N SER A 65 5.75 10.25 5.94
CA SER A 65 6.62 9.08 5.69
C SER A 65 6.26 8.34 4.40
N PHE A 66 4.99 8.38 3.98
CA PHE A 66 4.45 7.65 2.83
C PHE A 66 3.85 8.61 1.80
N ASP A 67 3.44 9.80 2.24
CA ASP A 67 2.68 10.77 1.45
C ASP A 67 3.57 11.86 0.82
N THR A 68 4.90 11.69 0.87
CA THR A 68 5.88 12.67 0.36
C THR A 68 6.38 12.37 -1.06
N PHE A 69 5.94 11.28 -1.68
CA PHE A 69 6.29 11.03 -3.08
C PHE A 69 5.49 11.96 -4.01
N ASP A 70 6.15 12.48 -5.05
CA ASP A 70 5.47 13.27 -6.09
C ASP A 70 4.30 12.47 -6.71
N CYS A 71 3.36 13.16 -7.37
CA CYS A 71 2.17 12.63 -8.07
C CYS A 71 2.06 11.09 -8.11
N GLN A 72 1.32 10.53 -7.14
CA GLN A 72 1.11 9.09 -7.04
C GLN A 72 -0.12 8.71 -7.87
N LEU A 73 0.09 7.94 -8.93
CA LEU A 73 -0.98 7.41 -9.77
C LEU A 73 -1.24 5.96 -9.37
N HIS A 74 -2.50 5.67 -9.09
CA HIS A 74 -2.99 4.33 -8.79
C HIS A 74 -4.06 3.95 -9.78
N GLU A 75 -3.95 2.74 -10.33
CA GLU A 75 -4.97 2.17 -11.21
C GLU A 75 -5.64 1.00 -10.51
N PHE A 76 -6.94 1.14 -10.28
CA PHE A 76 -7.73 0.14 -9.57
C PHE A 76 -8.69 -0.58 -10.50
N HIS A 77 -8.96 -1.83 -10.17
CA HIS A 77 -10.03 -2.63 -10.76
C HIS A 77 -10.57 -3.61 -9.74
N THR A 78 -11.73 -4.20 -10.04
CA THR A 78 -12.30 -5.28 -9.23
C THR A 78 -11.98 -6.64 -9.83
N GLU A 79 -11.58 -7.59 -8.99
CA GLU A 79 -11.29 -8.98 -9.35
C GLU A 79 -11.81 -9.87 -8.21
N ASP A 80 -12.65 -10.86 -8.51
CA ASP A 80 -13.20 -11.81 -7.50
C ASP A 80 -13.78 -11.13 -6.24
N ASN A 81 -14.53 -10.02 -6.43
CA ASN A 81 -15.11 -9.21 -5.35
C ASN A 81 -14.07 -8.59 -4.40
N LYS A 82 -12.85 -8.39 -4.89
CA LYS A 82 -11.77 -7.67 -4.23
C LYS A 82 -11.41 -6.43 -5.03
N LEU A 83 -10.94 -5.40 -4.34
CA LEU A 83 -10.33 -4.25 -4.99
C LEU A 83 -8.85 -4.53 -5.20
N VAL A 84 -8.37 -4.46 -6.45
CA VAL A 84 -6.98 -4.66 -6.81
C VAL A 84 -6.40 -3.33 -7.26
N GLY A 85 -5.39 -2.85 -6.54
CA GLY A 85 -4.70 -1.60 -6.83
C GLY A 85 -3.31 -1.85 -7.40
N ASN A 86 -3.08 -1.40 -8.63
CA ASN A 86 -1.74 -1.26 -9.20
C ASN A 86 -1.22 0.13 -8.80
N LEU A 87 -0.40 0.17 -7.77
CA LEU A 87 0.11 1.41 -7.21
C LEU A 87 1.43 1.78 -7.88
N SER A 88 1.61 3.06 -8.22
CA SER A 88 2.88 3.56 -8.75
C SER A 88 3.29 4.88 -8.11
N TRP A 89 4.55 4.99 -7.72
CA TRP A 89 5.12 6.21 -7.13
C TRP A 89 6.55 6.44 -7.62
N ARG A 90 7.01 7.68 -7.52
CA ARG A 90 8.36 8.08 -7.91
C ARG A 90 9.18 8.43 -6.69
N VAL A 91 10.35 7.79 -6.58
CA VAL A 91 11.34 8.06 -5.53
C VAL A 91 12.42 8.96 -6.10
N LYS A 92 12.65 10.13 -5.47
CA LYS A 92 13.77 11.02 -5.82
C LYS A 92 15.09 10.40 -5.39
N THR A 93 16.05 10.36 -6.29
CA THR A 93 17.41 9.88 -6.01
C THR A 93 18.34 11.04 -5.62
N PRO A 94 19.44 10.78 -4.87
CA PRO A 94 20.37 11.82 -4.44
C PRO A 94 21.02 12.64 -5.57
N ASP A 95 21.10 12.08 -6.77
CA ASP A 95 21.63 12.69 -7.99
C ASP A 95 20.57 13.50 -8.78
N ALA A 96 19.44 13.83 -8.14
CA ALA A 96 18.31 14.55 -8.70
C ALA A 96 17.55 13.81 -9.83
N GLY A 97 17.75 12.50 -9.96
CA GLY A 97 16.94 11.61 -10.79
C GLY A 97 15.68 11.09 -10.10
N PHE A 98 15.01 10.16 -10.77
CA PHE A 98 13.82 9.47 -10.25
C PHE A 98 13.86 7.97 -10.55
N LEU A 99 13.44 7.17 -9.58
CA LEU A 99 13.10 5.75 -9.77
C LEU A 99 11.59 5.60 -9.70
N THR A 100 10.99 4.87 -10.65
CA THR A 100 9.56 4.53 -10.58
C THR A 100 9.41 3.18 -9.91
N ARG A 101 8.57 3.12 -8.88
CA ARG A 101 8.23 1.88 -8.17
C ARG A 101 6.78 1.55 -8.44
N SER A 102 6.49 0.25 -8.43
CA SER A 102 5.11 -0.24 -8.48
C SER A 102 4.93 -1.42 -7.55
N THR A 103 3.74 -1.53 -6.97
CA THR A 103 3.30 -2.73 -6.26
C THR A 103 1.86 -3.03 -6.60
N GLN A 104 1.43 -4.26 -6.35
CA GLN A 104 0.03 -4.63 -6.39
C GLN A 104 -0.45 -4.87 -4.95
N GLN A 105 -1.60 -4.29 -4.63
CA GLN A 105 -2.32 -4.53 -3.39
C GLN A 105 -3.70 -5.11 -3.68
N ARG A 106 -4.20 -5.92 -2.76
CA ARG A 106 -5.51 -6.58 -2.87
C ARG A 106 -6.28 -6.37 -1.58
N PHE A 107 -7.45 -5.77 -1.70
CA PHE A 107 -8.29 -5.40 -0.57
C PHE A 107 -9.59 -6.20 -0.58
N VAL A 108 -9.98 -6.67 0.60
CA VAL A 108 -11.26 -7.34 0.85
C VAL A 108 -12.16 -6.40 1.63
N GLN A 109 -13.35 -6.09 1.10
CA GLN A 109 -14.33 -5.26 1.79
C GLN A 109 -14.93 -6.00 3.00
N ASP A 110 -15.08 -5.33 4.14
CA ASP A 110 -15.75 -5.89 5.30
C ASP A 110 -17.25 -6.15 4.98
N PRO A 111 -17.78 -7.35 5.28
CA PRO A 111 -19.16 -7.70 4.94
C PRO A 111 -20.22 -6.96 5.78
N LYS A 112 -19.83 -6.43 6.94
CA LYS A 112 -20.70 -5.68 7.86
C LYS A 112 -20.57 -4.17 7.68
N TYR A 113 -19.36 -3.68 7.38
CA TYR A 113 -19.05 -2.26 7.24
C TYR A 113 -18.50 -1.97 5.84
N PRO A 114 -19.35 -1.59 4.87
CA PRO A 114 -18.92 -1.39 3.48
C PRO A 114 -17.78 -0.38 3.30
N GLY A 115 -17.63 0.57 4.23
CA GLY A 115 -16.55 1.55 4.22
C GLY A 115 -15.19 1.06 4.73
N ILE A 116 -15.03 -0.23 5.08
CA ILE A 116 -13.77 -0.81 5.57
C ILE A 116 -13.23 -1.81 4.56
N LEU A 117 -11.94 -1.71 4.24
CA LEU A 117 -11.22 -2.57 3.31
C LEU A 117 -9.93 -3.09 3.95
N TYR A 118 -9.73 -4.40 3.90
CA TYR A 118 -8.56 -5.06 4.50
C TYR A 118 -7.55 -5.49 3.44
N ASN A 119 -6.28 -5.07 3.56
CA ASN A 119 -5.16 -5.65 2.82
C ASN A 119 -4.22 -6.37 3.79
N HIS A 120 -4.47 -7.67 3.98
CA HIS A 120 -3.64 -8.56 4.78
C HIS A 120 -3.01 -9.65 3.90
N ASP A 121 -2.03 -10.38 4.45
CA ASP A 121 -1.43 -11.57 3.84
C ASP A 121 -0.79 -11.36 2.46
N ASN A 122 -0.14 -10.20 2.29
CA ASN A 122 0.57 -9.87 1.06
C ASN A 122 1.65 -10.91 0.69
N GLU A 123 1.69 -11.30 -0.58
CA GLU A 123 2.65 -12.28 -1.12
C GLU A 123 4.09 -11.75 -1.05
N TYR A 124 4.26 -10.46 -1.36
CA TYR A 124 5.53 -9.75 -1.30
C TYR A 124 5.49 -8.70 -0.19
N LEU A 125 6.48 -8.76 0.72
CA LEU A 125 6.58 -7.98 1.95
C LEU A 125 5.41 -8.27 2.94
N HIS A 126 5.73 -8.50 4.21
CA HIS A 126 4.74 -8.94 5.21
C HIS A 126 4.00 -7.78 5.90
N TYR A 127 3.63 -6.73 5.16
CA TYR A 127 2.90 -5.59 5.69
C TYR A 127 1.38 -5.79 5.64
N GLN A 128 0.65 -4.94 6.37
CA GLN A 128 -0.80 -4.81 6.37
C GLN A 128 -1.16 -3.34 6.14
N ASP A 129 -2.24 -3.10 5.39
CA ASP A 129 -2.69 -1.74 5.04
C ASP A 129 -4.22 -1.72 4.95
N ASP A 130 -4.91 -1.25 5.99
CA ASP A 130 -6.37 -1.23 6.03
C ASP A 130 -6.88 0.17 5.69
N TRP A 131 -7.89 0.24 4.83
CA TRP A 131 -8.51 1.48 4.37
C TRP A 131 -9.93 1.64 4.91
#